data_AF-A0A822CPX6-F1
#
_entry.id   AF-A0A822CPX6-F1
#
_cell.length_a   1.000
_cell.length_b   1.000
_cell.length_c   1.000
_cell.angle_alpha   90.00
_cell.angle_beta   90.00
_cell.angle_gamma   90.00
#
_symmetry.space_group_name_H-M   'P 1'
#
loop_
_entity.id
_entity.type
_entity.pdbx_description
1 polymer ?
#
loop_
_entity_poly.entity_id
_entity_poly.type
_entity_poly.pdbx_seq_one_letter_code
_entity_poly.pdbx_strand_id
1 'polypeptide(L)'
;GPFTKTRRGNHFILVVVDYFTKWVELFPLQSTKAATIAQIFLDEVLCRFGFPVRVISDNGVQFISNVFTQLCDLLGIHHQRTPLYHPQSNLSERINRTLKPILA
;
A
#
# COMPACT_ATOMS: atom_id res chain seq x y z
N GLY A 1 -2.61 -9.40 -5.81
CA GLY A 1 -2.34 -10.83 -5.57
C GLY A 1 -3.54 -11.49 -4.92
N PRO A 2 -3.44 -12.78 -4.57
CA PRO A 2 -2.21 -13.57 -4.67
C PRO A 2 -1.76 -13.76 -6.12
N PHE A 3 -0.45 -13.74 -6.35
CA PHE A 3 0.24 -14.00 -7.62
C PHE A 3 1.00 -15.33 -7.53
N THR A 4 1.56 -15.81 -8.64
CA THR A 4 2.43 -17.00 -8.65
C THR A 4 3.58 -16.81 -7.65
N LYS A 5 3.74 -17.79 -6.75
CA LYS A 5 4.74 -17.71 -5.68
C LYS A 5 6.15 -17.83 -6.24
N THR A 6 6.97 -16.82 -5.99
CA THR A 6 8.39 -16.82 -6.38
C THR A 6 9.21 -17.82 -5.54
N ARG A 7 10.44 -18.13 -5.96
CA ARG A 7 11.40 -18.94 -5.17
C ARG A 7 11.68 -18.36 -3.78
N ARG A 8 11.60 -17.03 -3.64
CA ARG A 8 11.75 -16.31 -2.36
C ARG A 8 10.47 -16.26 -1.54
N GLY A 9 9.40 -16.95 -1.96
CA GLY A 9 8.13 -17.03 -1.24
C GLY A 9 7.18 -15.85 -1.43
N ASN A 10 7.58 -14.82 -2.17
CA ASN A 10 6.73 -13.66 -2.45
C ASN A 10 5.58 -14.04 -3.38
N HIS A 11 4.37 -13.60 -3.03
CA HIS A 11 3.15 -13.82 -3.81
C HIS A 11 2.13 -12.68 -3.66
N PHE A 12 2.48 -11.62 -2.93
CA PHE A 12 1.75 -10.37 -2.91
C PHE A 12 2.67 -9.22 -3.28
N ILE A 13 2.08 -8.07 -3.60
CA ILE A 13 2.80 -6.85 -3.93
C ILE A 13 2.09 -5.71 -3.22
N LEU A 14 2.84 -4.93 -2.43
CA LEU A 14 2.38 -3.63 -1.95
C LEU A 14 2.69 -2.60 -3.04
N VAL A 15 1.65 -1.87 -3.42
CA VAL A 15 1.76 -0.80 -4.42
C VAL A 15 1.65 0.52 -3.68
N VAL A 16 2.70 1.34 -3.77
CA VAL A 16 2.73 2.68 -3.20
C VAL A 16 2.83 3.66 -4.35
N VAL A 17 1.98 4.70 -4.30
CA VAL A 17 1.84 5.65 -5.38
C VAL A 17 1.90 7.04 -4.80
N ASP A 18 2.85 7.84 -5.26
CA ASP A 18 2.81 9.26 -4.98
C ASP A 18 1.66 9.90 -5.77
N TYR A 19 0.78 10.59 -5.06
CA TYR A 19 -0.44 11.14 -5.65
C TYR A 19 -0.13 12.29 -6.61
N PHE A 20 0.93 13.06 -6.40
CA PHE A 20 1.25 14.23 -7.21
C PHE A 20 1.96 13.85 -8.51
N THR A 21 3.14 13.23 -8.40
CA THR A 21 4.01 12.86 -9.53
C THR A 21 3.53 11.63 -10.28
N LYS A 22 2.63 10.84 -9.68
CA LYS A 22 2.24 9.50 -10.15
C LYS A 22 3.40 8.49 -10.14
N TRP A 23 4.46 8.76 -9.38
CA TRP A 23 5.53 7.78 -9.15
C TRP A 23 4.98 6.53 -8.47
N VAL A 24 5.35 5.34 -8.96
CA VAL A 24 4.87 4.05 -8.48
C VAL A 24 6.04 3.22 -7.96
N GLU A 25 5.94 2.75 -6.72
CA GLU A 25 6.85 1.76 -6.14
C GLU A 25 6.12 0.45 -5.84
N LEU A 26 6.79 -0.66 -6.13
CA LEU A 26 6.24 -2.02 -6.00
C LEU A 26 7.13 -2.83 -5.07
N PHE A 27 6.56 -3.27 -3.94
CA PHE A 27 7.29 -4.05 -2.95
C PHE A 27 6.75 -5.48 -2.91
N PRO A 28 7.56 -6.50 -3.25
CA PRO A 28 7.13 -7.89 -3.20
C PRO A 28 7.02 -8.37 -1.75
N LEU A 29 5.92 -9.06 -1.43
CA LEU A 29 5.58 -9.49 -0.09
C LEU A 29 5.34 -11.00 -0.02
N GLN A 30 5.80 -11.62 1.07
CA GLN A 30 5.44 -12.99 1.44
C GLN A 30 4.12 -13.05 2.24
N SER A 31 3.72 -11.95 2.87
CA SER A 31 2.53 -11.88 3.73
C SER A 31 1.89 -10.51 3.66
N THR A 32 0.56 -10.47 3.77
CA THR A 32 -0.23 -9.23 3.87
C THR A 32 -0.55 -8.86 5.32
N LYS A 33 0.14 -9.44 6.30
CA LYS A 33 0.00 -9.06 7.71
C LYS A 33 0.28 -7.57 7.88
N ALA A 34 -0.55 -6.92 8.69
CA ALA A 34 -0.43 -5.50 9.01
C ALA A 34 0.98 -5.07 9.42
N ALA A 35 1.63 -5.82 10.32
CA ALA A 35 2.98 -5.54 10.78
C ALA A 35 4.02 -5.59 9.64
N THR A 36 3.90 -6.55 8.73
CA THR A 36 4.79 -6.65 7.55
C THR A 36 4.63 -5.44 6.64
N ILE A 37 3.39 -4.99 6.42
CA ILE A 37 3.10 -3.84 5.57
C ILE A 37 3.54 -2.53 6.23
N ALA A 38 3.29 -2.37 7.53
CA ALA A 38 3.73 -1.22 8.30
C ALA A 38 5.25 -1.08 8.30
N GLN A 39 5.98 -2.19 8.50
CA GLN A 39 7.45 -2.19 8.48
C GLN A 39 7.99 -1.77 7.11
N ILE A 40 7.50 -2.39 6.04
CA ILE A 40 7.96 -2.06 4.68
C ILE A 40 7.59 -0.63 4.30
N PHE A 41 6.40 -0.17 4.67
CA PHE A 41 5.98 1.20 4.42
C PHE A 41 6.89 2.20 5.15
N LEU A 42 7.26 1.92 6.40
CA LEU A 42 8.20 2.75 7.16
C LEU A 42 9.60 2.75 6.51
N ASP A 43 10.20 1.58 6.34
CA ASP A 43 11.59 1.44 5.93
C ASP A 43 11.81 1.87 4.48
N GLU A 44 10.93 1.43 3.58
CA GLU A 44 11.15 1.57 2.15
C GLU A 44 10.50 2.82 1.56
N VAL A 45 9.55 3.45 2.28
CA VAL A 45 8.87 4.66 1.79
C VAL A 45 9.14 5.85 2.69
N LEU A 46 8.75 5.78 3.96
CA LEU A 46 8.80 6.94 4.85
C LEU A 46 10.24 7.36 5.15
N CYS A 47 11.15 6.43 5.38
CA CYS A 47 12.56 6.74 5.61
C CYS A 47 13.27 7.30 4.37
N ARG A 48 12.79 7.01 3.16
CA ARG A 48 13.38 7.47 1.89
C ARG A 48 12.82 8.81 1.42
N PHE A 49 11.51 9.01 1.53
CA PHE A 49 10.81 10.17 0.98
C PHE A 49 10.30 11.15 2.05
N GLY A 50 10.40 10.79 3.32
CA GLY A 50 9.82 11.53 4.43
C GLY A 50 8.35 11.16 4.68
N PHE A 51 7.75 11.89 5.62
CA PHE A 51 6.39 11.61 6.09
C PHE A 51 5.37 12.43 5.29
N PRO A 52 4.43 11.78 4.58
CA PRO A 52 3.39 12.48 3.85
C PRO A 52 2.34 13.04 4.83
N VAL A 53 1.71 14.15 4.45
CA VAL A 53 0.58 14.70 5.23
C VAL A 53 -0.61 13.74 5.26
N ARG A 54 -0.80 12.95 4.18
CA ARG A 54 -1.95 12.05 4.04
C ARG A 54 -1.54 10.76 3.34
N VAL A 55 -2.03 9.64 3.88
CA VAL A 55 -2.01 8.33 3.21
C VAL A 55 -3.43 7.94 2.84
N ILE A 56 -3.65 7.49 1.61
CA ILE A 56 -4.95 7.03 1.13
C ILE A 56 -4.84 5.52 0.84
N SER A 57 -5.66 4.70 1.50
CA SER A 57 -5.73 3.26 1.26
C SER A 57 -7.15 2.79 1.02
N ASP A 58 -7.30 1.56 0.54
CA ASP A 58 -8.58 0.87 0.61
C ASP A 58 -8.90 0.40 2.05
N ASN A 59 -10.05 -0.27 2.21
CA ASN A 59 -10.47 -0.87 3.48
C ASN A 59 -9.88 -2.27 3.70
N GLY A 60 -8.72 -2.59 3.09
CA GLY A 60 -8.01 -3.83 3.34
C GLY A 60 -7.67 -4.00 4.81
N VAL A 61 -7.79 -5.24 5.32
CA VAL A 61 -7.61 -5.59 6.74
C VAL A 61 -6.29 -5.11 7.33
N GLN A 62 -5.25 -5.08 6.50
CA GLN A 62 -3.92 -4.59 6.85
C GLN A 62 -3.90 -3.08 7.15
N PHE A 63 -4.68 -2.29 6.44
CA PHE A 63 -4.67 -0.83 6.53
C PHE A 63 -5.64 -0.33 7.59
N ILE A 64 -6.71 -1.08 7.88
CA ILE A 64 -7.61 -0.79 9.00
C ILE A 64 -7.09 -1.31 10.35
N SER A 65 -5.97 -2.03 10.33
CA SER A 65 -5.40 -2.61 11.55
C SER A 65 -4.92 -1.54 12.51
N ASN A 66 -5.02 -1.82 13.81
CA ASN A 66 -4.50 -0.93 14.85
C ASN A 66 -3.00 -0.64 14.68
N VAL A 67 -2.22 -1.60 14.17
CA VAL A 67 -0.79 -1.43 13.91
C VAL A 67 -0.52 -0.33 12.88
N PHE A 68 -1.23 -0.36 11.75
CA PHE A 68 -1.03 0.62 10.68
C PHE A 68 -1.59 2.00 11.07
N THR A 69 -2.73 2.03 11.76
CA THR A 69 -3.31 3.27 12.29
C THR A 69 -2.37 3.94 13.29
N GLN A 70 -1.87 3.19 14.28
CA GLN A 70 -0.94 3.73 15.29
C GLN A 70 0.37 4.23 14.68
N LEU A 71 0.89 3.54 13.65
CA LEU A 71 2.06 4.03 12.91
C LEU A 71 1.78 5.40 12.28
N CYS A 72 0.64 5.56 11.61
CA CYS A 72 0.26 6.84 11.01
C CYS A 72 0.10 7.93 12.08
N ASP A 73 -0.61 7.63 13.17
CA ASP A 73 -0.86 8.58 14.26
C ASP A 73 0.45 9.05 14.93
N LEU A 74 1.37 8.12 15.21
CA LEU A 74 2.68 8.44 15.81
C LEU A 74 3.51 9.37 14.93
N LEU A 75 3.37 9.24 13.61
CA LEU A 75 4.13 10.02 12.63
C LEU A 75 3.37 11.27 12.16
N GLY A 76 2.20 11.56 12.72
CA GLY A 76 1.37 12.72 12.33
C GLY A 76 0.79 12.61 10.92
N ILE A 77 0.67 11.39 10.38
CA ILE A 77 0.15 11.11 9.05
C ILE A 77 -1.36 10.95 9.12
N HIS A 78 -2.11 11.74 8.35
CA HIS A 78 -3.56 11.57 8.26
C HIS A 78 -3.91 10.36 7.38
N HIS A 79 -4.33 9.25 8.00
CA HIS A 79 -4.77 8.07 7.26
C HIS A 79 -6.24 8.18 6.81
N GLN A 80 -6.45 8.30 5.50
CA GLN A 80 -7.77 8.34 4.88
C GLN A 80 -8.05 7.01 4.16
N ARG A 81 -9.27 6.50 4.29
CA ARG A 81 -9.72 5.29 3.61
C ARG A 81 -10.67 5.62 2.47
N THR A 82 -10.58 4.89 1.37
CA THR A 82 -11.53 5.06 0.25
C THR A 82 -12.92 4.58 0.67
N PRO A 83 -14.00 5.31 0.36
CA PRO A 83 -15.35 4.85 0.61
C PRO A 83 -15.65 3.55 -0.15
N LEU A 84 -16.40 2.63 0.47
CA LEU A 84 -16.71 1.30 -0.09
C LEU A 84 -17.51 1.34 -1.41
N TYR A 85 -18.16 2.46 -1.74
CA TYR A 85 -19.14 2.56 -2.83
C TYR A 85 -18.83 3.61 -3.91
N HIS A 86 -17.58 4.08 -4.02
CA HIS A 86 -17.19 5.05 -5.07
C HIS A 86 -16.11 4.50 -6.02
N PRO A 87 -16.45 3.54 -6.91
CA PRO A 87 -15.51 2.87 -7.81
C PRO A 87 -14.91 3.76 -8.93
N GLN A 88 -15.40 5.00 -9.12
CA GLN A 88 -15.01 5.80 -10.30
C GLN A 88 -13.71 6.62 -10.16
N SER A 89 -13.15 6.78 -8.94
CA SER A 89 -12.02 7.69 -8.70
C SER A 89 -10.83 7.12 -7.91
N ASN A 90 -10.75 5.80 -7.73
CA ASN A 90 -9.65 5.20 -6.99
C ASN A 90 -8.42 5.04 -7.90
N LEU A 91 -7.43 5.94 -7.74
CA LEU A 91 -6.13 5.87 -8.41
C LEU A 91 -5.46 4.50 -8.22
N SER A 92 -5.62 3.91 -7.03
CA SER A 92 -5.16 2.56 -6.70
C SER A 92 -5.77 1.48 -7.60
N GLU A 93 -7.07 1.56 -7.91
CA GLU A 93 -7.75 0.58 -8.77
C GLU A 93 -7.28 0.68 -10.22
N ARG A 94 -7.11 1.91 -10.74
CA ARG A 94 -6.56 2.12 -12.08
C ARG A 94 -5.14 1.56 -12.20
N ILE A 95 -4.29 1.83 -11.21
CA ILE A 95 -2.91 1.35 -11.19
C ILE A 95 -2.89 -0.18 -11.06
N ASN A 96 -3.70 -0.75 -10.17
CA ASN A 96 -3.83 -2.20 -10.05
C ASN A 96 -4.30 -2.86 -11.35
N ARG A 97 -5.21 -2.22 -12.10
CA ARG A 97 -5.67 -2.72 -13.40
C ARG A 97 -4.58 -2.70 -14.46
N THR A 98 -3.70 -1.70 -14.46
CA THR A 98 -2.53 -1.63 -15.35
C THR A 98 -1.45 -2.63 -14.95
N LEU A 99 -1.18 -2.77 -13.65
CA LEU A 99 -0.08 -3.59 -13.15
C LEU A 99 -0.37 -5.09 -13.18
N LYS A 100 -1.61 -5.51 -12.90
CA LYS A 100 -1.99 -6.93 -12.88
C LYS A 100 -1.58 -7.69 -14.16
N PRO A 101 -1.88 -7.25 -15.39
CA PRO A 101 -1.49 -7.99 -16.59
C PRO A 101 0.02 -7.97 -16.87
N ILE A 102 0.76 -6.96 -16.36
CA ILE A 102 2.23 -6.89 -16.52
C ILE A 102 2.93 -7.86 -15.56
N LEU A 103 2.34 -8.07 -14.38
CA LEU A 103 2.91 -8.85 -13.28
C LEU A 103 2.35 -10.28 -13.18
N ALA A 104 1.38 -10.63 -14.02
CA ALA A 104 0.72 -11.94 -14.05
C ALA A 104 1.53 -12.99 -14.80
#